data_AF-A0A023X003-F1
#
_entry.id   AF-A0A023X003-F1
#
_cell.length_a   1.000
_cell.length_b   1.000
_cell.length_c   1.000
_cell.angle_alpha   90.00
_cell.angle_beta   90.00
_cell.angle_gamma   90.00
#
_symmetry.space_group_name_H-M   'P 1'
#
loop_
_entity.id
_entity.type
_entity.pdbx_description
1 polymer ?
#
loop_
_entity_poly.entity_id
_entity_poly.type
_entity_poly.pdbx_seq_one_letter_code
_entity_poly.pdbx_strand_id
1 'polypeptide(L)'
;MIEVTPDAKELFQSVEHPEGTVLRLDPVLDQETGQTQVGIAAGEPKADDQVIEHAGESLLHIAAPVSEALDGATINVVDTPEGPAIGIAPPETGPSENGPGGQG
;
A
#
# COMPACT_ATOMS: atom_id res chain seq x y z
N MET A 1 2.89 -10.03 7.76
CA MET A 1 2.02 -8.91 8.19
C MET A 1 2.49 -7.66 7.48
N ILE A 2 1.61 -6.91 6.81
CA ILE A 2 1.96 -5.64 6.16
C ILE A 2 2.07 -4.53 7.21
N GLU A 3 3.16 -3.77 7.16
CA GLU A 3 3.33 -2.58 7.99
C GLU A 3 2.86 -1.33 7.23
N VAL A 4 2.12 -0.45 7.90
CA VAL A 4 1.65 0.82 7.32
C VAL A 4 2.21 1.97 8.14
N THR A 5 2.99 2.82 7.47
CA THR A 5 3.60 4.01 8.09
C THR A 5 2.54 5.02 8.56
N PRO A 6 2.87 5.88 9.54
CA PRO A 6 1.96 6.94 10.00
C PRO A 6 1.54 7.87 8.87
N ASP A 7 2.49 8.29 8.02
CA ASP A 7 2.23 9.18 6.89
C ASP A 7 1.22 8.56 5.91
N ALA A 8 1.32 7.25 5.66
CA ALA A 8 0.36 6.56 4.79
C ALA A 8 -1.04 6.55 5.40
N LYS A 9 -1.15 6.39 6.73
CA LYS A 9 -2.42 6.46 7.45
C LYS A 9 -3.04 7.85 7.36
N GLU A 10 -2.25 8.90 7.51
CA GLU A 10 -2.73 10.28 7.32
C GLU A 10 -3.20 10.51 5.88
N LEU A 11 -2.49 9.97 4.88
CA LEU A 11 -2.93 10.07 3.48
C LEU A 11 -4.27 9.36 3.28
N PHE A 12 -4.44 8.14 3.79
CA PHE A 12 -5.71 7.40 3.70
C PHE A 12 -6.86 8.15 4.38
N GLN A 13 -6.61 8.79 5.52
CA GLN A 13 -7.62 9.59 6.22
C GLN A 13 -8.03 10.84 5.41
N SER A 14 -7.12 11.38 4.59
CA SER A 14 -7.40 12.55 3.75
C SER A 14 -8.12 12.21 2.45
N VAL A 15 -8.24 10.93 2.05
CA VAL A 15 -8.87 10.54 0.79
C VAL A 15 -10.37 10.43 0.97
N GLU A 16 -11.10 11.29 0.27
CA GLU A 16 -12.56 11.21 0.20
C GLU A 16 -13.00 10.01 -0.65
N HIS A 17 -13.95 9.23 -0.14
CA HIS A 17 -14.56 8.10 -0.84
C HIS A 17 -16.09 8.15 -0.70
N PRO A 18 -16.85 7.55 -1.64
CA PRO A 18 -18.31 7.52 -1.57
C PRO A 18 -18.84 6.95 -0.24
N GLU A 19 -19.97 7.46 0.22
CA GLU A 19 -20.63 6.95 1.42
C GLU A 19 -20.90 5.44 1.31
N GLY A 20 -20.55 4.69 2.35
CA GLY A 20 -20.70 3.22 2.39
C GLY A 20 -19.59 2.44 1.67
N THR A 21 -18.60 3.12 1.09
CA THR A 21 -17.37 2.49 0.59
C THR A 21 -16.22 2.67 1.58
N VAL A 22 -15.18 1.86 1.42
CA VAL A 22 -13.90 1.96 2.13
C VAL A 22 -12.76 1.93 1.13
N LEU A 23 -11.60 2.45 1.49
CA LEU A 23 -10.40 2.27 0.68
C LEU A 23 -9.95 0.81 0.74
N ARG A 24 -9.76 0.21 -0.43
CA ARG A 24 -9.35 -1.19 -0.57
C ARG A 24 -8.08 -1.29 -1.41
N LEU A 25 -7.14 -2.13 -0.95
CA LEU A 25 -6.06 -2.63 -1.78
C LEU A 25 -6.53 -3.89 -2.50
N ASP A 26 -6.68 -3.78 -3.81
CA ASP A 26 -7.01 -4.89 -4.67
C ASP A 26 -5.85 -5.17 -5.65
N PRO A 27 -5.63 -6.44 -6.02
CA PRO A 27 -4.64 -6.80 -7.02
C PRO A 27 -5.12 -6.32 -8.39
N VAL A 28 -4.31 -5.52 -9.07
CA VAL A 28 -4.56 -5.03 -10.41
C VAL A 28 -3.55 -5.67 -11.34
N LEU A 29 -4.02 -6.31 -12.40
CA LEU A 29 -3.13 -6.81 -13.44
C LEU A 29 -2.66 -5.64 -14.27
N ASP A 30 -1.37 -5.34 -14.21
CA ASP A 30 -0.77 -4.38 -15.11
C ASP A 30 -0.71 -4.98 -16.52
N GLN A 31 -1.41 -4.34 -17.45
CA GLN A 31 -1.54 -4.86 -18.81
C GLN A 31 -0.27 -4.72 -19.63
N GLU A 32 0.63 -3.82 -19.23
CA GLU A 32 1.87 -3.52 -19.96
C GLU A 32 2.98 -4.51 -19.62
N THR A 33 3.16 -4.82 -18.33
CA THR A 33 4.18 -5.73 -17.81
C THR A 33 3.66 -7.14 -17.59
N GLY A 34 2.34 -7.33 -17.53
CA GLY A 34 1.70 -8.59 -17.14
C GLY A 34 1.90 -8.94 -15.66
N GLN A 35 2.42 -8.02 -14.85
CA GLN A 35 2.66 -8.22 -13.43
C GLN A 35 1.41 -7.83 -12.63
N THR A 36 1.12 -8.60 -11.58
CA THR A 36 0.09 -8.18 -10.61
C THR A 36 0.67 -7.08 -9.75
N GLN A 37 0.14 -5.88 -9.90
CA GLN A 37 0.41 -4.73 -9.03
C GLN A 37 -0.72 -4.59 -8.01
N VAL A 38 -0.57 -3.65 -7.09
CA VAL A 38 -1.59 -3.34 -6.09
C VAL A 38 -2.15 -1.96 -6.39
N GLY A 39 -3.46 -1.89 -6.56
CA GLY A 39 -4.19 -0.65 -6.76
C GLY A 39 -5.00 -0.29 -5.52
N ILE A 40 -5.13 1.01 -5.25
CA ILE A 40 -6.04 1.54 -4.24
C ILE A 40 -7.32 1.96 -4.94
N ALA A 41 -8.45 1.44 -4.49
CA ALA A 41 -9.76 1.83 -4.98
C ALA A 41 -10.78 1.91 -3.83
N ALA A 42 -11.73 2.83 -3.93
CA ALA A 42 -12.89 2.83 -3.05
C ALA A 42 -13.84 1.71 -3.46
N GLY A 43 -14.24 0.86 -2.51
CA GLY A 43 -15.15 -0.26 -2.76
C GLY A 43 -15.85 -0.74 -1.50
N GLU A 44 -16.72 -1.74 -1.64
CA GLU A 44 -17.44 -2.33 -0.51
C GLU A 44 -16.47 -3.13 0.40
N PRO A 45 -16.55 -2.98 1.73
CA PRO A 45 -15.72 -3.75 2.66
C PRO A 45 -16.04 -5.24 2.54
N LYS A 46 -15.01 -6.09 2.49
CA LYS A 46 -15.19 -7.55 2.52
C LYS A 46 -14.73 -8.12 3.85
N ALA A 47 -15.38 -9.20 4.27
CA ALA A 47 -15.12 -9.84 5.57
C ALA A 47 -13.71 -10.48 5.66
N ASP A 48 -13.15 -10.90 4.53
CA ASP A 48 -11.80 -11.48 4.43
C ASP A 48 -10.71 -10.43 4.21
N ASP A 49 -11.05 -9.14 4.18
CA ASP A 49 -10.04 -8.09 4.05
C ASP A 49 -9.32 -7.88 5.39
N GLN A 50 -8.01 -7.75 5.36
CA GLN A 50 -7.25 -7.28 6.51
C GLN A 50 -7.51 -5.79 6.70
N VAL A 51 -8.06 -5.42 7.85
CA VAL A 51 -8.41 -4.03 8.18
C VAL A 51 -7.24 -3.35 8.87
N ILE A 52 -6.85 -2.18 8.35
CA ILE A 52 -5.89 -1.27 8.95
C ILE A 52 -6.68 -0.16 9.65
N GLU A 53 -6.59 -0.16 10.96
CA GLU A 53 -7.25 0.82 11.82
C GLU A 53 -6.27 1.88 12.29
N HIS A 54 -6.74 3.12 12.40
CA HIS A 54 -6.04 4.21 13.07
C HIS A 54 -7.02 5.03 13.88
N ALA A 55 -6.68 5.33 15.14
CA ALA A 55 -7.56 6.07 16.06
C ALA A 55 -8.99 5.48 16.23
N GLY A 56 -9.19 4.19 15.93
CA GLY A 56 -10.49 3.52 16.00
C GLY A 56 -11.34 3.62 14.73
N GLU A 57 -10.79 4.18 13.65
CA GLU A 57 -11.41 4.24 12.33
C GLU A 57 -10.70 3.30 11.35
N SER A 58 -11.49 2.59 10.53
CA SER A 58 -10.98 1.75 9.46
C SER A 58 -10.51 2.63 8.30
N LEU A 59 -9.19 2.70 8.09
CA LEU A 59 -8.61 3.53 7.03
C LEU A 59 -8.44 2.78 5.73
N LEU A 60 -8.03 1.51 5.80
CA LEU A 60 -7.70 0.73 4.62
C LEU A 60 -8.05 -0.74 4.84
N HIS A 61 -8.63 -1.36 3.83
CA HIS A 61 -8.91 -2.78 3.78
C HIS A 61 -7.99 -3.42 2.75
N ILE A 62 -7.34 -4.53 3.09
CA ILE A 62 -6.38 -5.18 2.22
C ILE A 62 -6.96 -6.53 1.83
N ALA A 63 -7.17 -6.75 0.52
CA ALA A 63 -7.66 -8.04 0.04
C ALA A 63 -6.72 -9.17 0.49
N ALA A 64 -7.28 -10.29 0.94
CA ALA A 64 -6.53 -11.49 1.34
C ALA A 64 -5.35 -11.86 0.39
N PRO A 65 -5.51 -11.91 -0.95
CA PRO A 65 -4.40 -12.21 -1.85
C PRO A 65 -3.28 -11.15 -1.84
N VAL A 66 -3.62 -9.88 -1.60
CA VAL A 66 -2.64 -8.79 -1.48
C VAL A 66 -1.92 -8.88 -0.14
N SER A 67 -2.66 -9.16 0.94
CA SER A 67 -2.09 -9.37 2.28
C SER A 67 -1.04 -10.48 2.27
N GLU A 68 -1.33 -11.60 1.60
CA GLU A 68 -0.41 -12.73 1.45
C GLU A 68 0.79 -12.38 0.56
N ALA A 69 0.56 -11.74 -0.59
CA ALA A 69 1.62 -11.37 -1.53
C ALA A 69 2.60 -10.33 -0.96
N LEU A 70 2.11 -9.44 -0.09
CA LEU A 70 2.87 -8.36 0.53
C LEU A 70 3.22 -8.67 1.99
N ASP A 71 3.20 -9.94 2.40
CA ASP A 71 3.53 -10.29 3.77
C ASP A 71 4.94 -9.79 4.14
N GLY A 72 5.02 -8.88 5.11
CA GLY A 72 6.26 -8.24 5.56
C GLY A 72 6.63 -6.95 4.81
N ALA A 73 5.89 -6.58 3.78
CA ALA A 73 6.07 -5.32 3.08
C ALA A 73 5.70 -4.11 3.95
N THR A 74 6.23 -2.94 3.59
CA THR A 74 5.93 -1.68 4.24
C THR A 74 5.25 -0.74 3.24
N ILE A 75 4.06 -0.26 3.61
CA ILE A 75 3.32 0.76 2.88
C ILE A 75 3.73 2.14 3.40
N ASN A 76 4.26 2.96 2.50
CA ASN A 76 4.67 4.33 2.78
C ASN A 76 4.05 5.33 1.81
N VAL A 77 4.24 6.61 2.11
CA VAL A 77 3.96 7.68 1.16
C VAL A 77 5.26 8.00 0.41
N VAL A 78 5.16 8.11 -0.91
CA VAL A 78 6.23 8.56 -1.78
C VAL A 78 5.81 9.84 -2.48
N ASP A 79 6.73 10.80 -2.57
CA ASP A 79 6.50 11.99 -3.38
C ASP A 79 6.62 11.65 -4.86
N THR A 80 5.54 11.89 -5.60
CA THR A 80 5.52 11.82 -7.06
C THR A 80 5.35 13.23 -7.63
N PRO A 81 5.74 13.48 -8.89
CA PRO A 81 5.53 14.78 -9.53
C PRO A 81 4.05 15.20 -9.61
N GLU A 82 3.11 14.26 -9.48
CA GLU A 82 1.67 14.52 -9.46
C GLU A 82 1.13 14.76 -8.04
N GLY A 83 1.94 14.49 -7.01
CA GLY A 83 1.57 14.62 -5.59
C GLY A 83 2.05 13.43 -4.75
N PRO A 84 1.76 13.43 -3.44
CA PRO A 84 2.01 12.27 -2.58
C PRO A 84 1.20 11.07 -3.07
N ALA A 85 1.87 9.94 -3.27
CA ALA A 85 1.26 8.68 -3.65
C ALA A 85 1.65 7.57 -2.67
N ILE A 86 0.99 6.42 -2.76
CA ILE A 86 1.34 5.27 -1.94
C ILE A 86 2.45 4.45 -2.60
N GLY A 87 3.52 4.24 -1.87
CA GLY A 87 4.61 3.32 -2.20
C GLY A 87 4.49 2.03 -1.40
N ILE A 88 4.85 0.91 -2.03
CA ILE A 88 4.92 -0.40 -1.39
C ILE A 88 6.37 -0.84 -1.47
N ALA A 89 7.06 -0.80 -0.34
CA ALA A 89 8.41 -1.31 -0.22
C ALA A 89 8.34 -2.81 0.11
N PRO A 90 9.09 -3.68 -0.58
CA PRO A 90 9.23 -5.07 -0.16
C PRO A 90 9.77 -5.12 1.29
N PRO A 91 9.53 -6.22 2.02
CA PRO A 91 10.15 -6.41 3.33
C PRO A 91 11.64 -6.11 3.21
N GLU A 92 12.14 -5.17 4.02
CA GLU A 92 13.57 -4.88 4.09
C GLU A 92 14.28 -6.17 4.53
N THR A 93 14.72 -6.96 3.55
CA THR A 93 15.90 -7.79 3.76
C THR A 93 17.02 -6.79 3.99
N GLY A 94 17.50 -6.71 5.24
CA GLY A 94 18.45 -5.69 5.66
C GLY A 94 19.67 -5.56 4.75
N PRO A 95 20.51 -4.56 5.06
CA PRO A 95 20.85 -3.48 4.14
C PRO A 95 21.12 -3.95 2.70
N SER A 96 20.53 -3.24 1.74
CA SER A 96 21.09 -3.15 0.39
C SER A 96 22.51 -2.59 0.51
N GLU A 97 23.49 -3.49 0.57
CA GLU A 97 24.91 -3.19 0.46
C GLU A 97 25.21 -2.84 -1.01
N ASN A 98 24.62 -1.76 -1.53
CA ASN A 98 24.99 -1.15 -2.81
C ASN A 98 24.72 0.36 -2.77
N GLY A 99 25.31 1.02 -1.78
CA GLY A 99 25.66 2.44 -1.83
C GLY A 99 27.10 2.63 -2.37
N PRO A 100 27.46 3.82 -2.86
CA PRO A 100 28.17 4.03 -4.13
C PRO A 100 29.70 4.14 -4.04
N GLY A 101 30.40 3.77 -5.12
CA GLY A 101 31.81 4.07 -5.38
C GLY A 101 32.26 3.24 -6.59
N GLY A 102 32.77 3.78 -7.68
CA GLY A 102 33.72 4.87 -7.83
C GLY A 102 34.76 4.36 -8.82
N GLN A 103 34.75 4.94 -10.01
CA GLN A 103 35.78 5.00 -11.07
C GLN A 103 37.02 4.10 -10.91
N GLY A 104 37.29 3.30 -11.95
CA GLY A 104 38.61 2.77 -12.30
C GLY A 104 38.97 3.14 -13.72
#